data_AF-A0A1G7LKN3-F1
#
_entry.id   AF-A0A1G7LKN3-F1
#
_cell.length_a   1.000
_cell.length_b   1.000
_cell.length_c   1.000
_cell.angle_alpha   90.00
_cell.angle_beta   90.00
_cell.angle_gamma   90.00
#
_symmetry.space_group_name_H-M   'P 1'
#
loop_
_entity.id
_entity.type
_entity.pdbx_description
1 polymer ?
#
loop_
_entity_poly.entity_id
_entity_poly.type
_entity_poly.pdbx_seq_one_letter_code
_entity_poly.pdbx_strand_id
1 'polypeptide(L)'
;MISKDLLGCATARNKGTCNNRLNIRRDALEASVLSGLHTHLMEPELFREFCQEFTREVNRLRIERGADIEAQRRELERTERELDKAIQAILEVYRERS
;
A
#
# COMPACT_ATOMS: atom_id res chain seq x y z
N MET A 1 -11.03 12.13 35.63
CA MET A 1 -11.10 10.66 35.63
C MET A 1 -11.75 10.22 36.94
N ILE A 2 -12.72 9.31 36.91
CA ILE A 2 -13.43 8.81 38.10
C ILE A 2 -12.73 7.56 38.65
N SER A 3 -12.34 6.65 37.77
CA SER A 3 -11.50 5.47 38.01
C SER A 3 -10.68 5.16 36.76
N LYS A 4 -9.81 4.14 36.80
CA LYS A 4 -8.96 3.72 35.67
C LYS A 4 -9.76 3.62 34.34
N ASP A 5 -10.97 3.08 34.42
CA ASP A 5 -11.78 2.74 33.25
C ASP A 5 -12.99 3.66 33.05
N LEU A 6 -13.19 4.65 33.93
CA LEU A 6 -14.39 5.49 33.93
C LEU A 6 -14.05 6.99 33.88
N LEU A 7 -14.60 7.65 32.87
CA LEU A 7 -14.50 9.09 32.65
C LEU A 7 -15.80 9.77 33.08
N GLY A 8 -15.66 11.00 33.56
CA GLY A 8 -16.80 11.82 33.95
C GLY A 8 -16.36 13.26 34.24
N CYS A 9 -17.33 14.14 34.43
CA CYS A 9 -17.08 15.58 34.56
C CYS A 9 -16.21 15.90 35.79
N ALA A 10 -15.03 16.49 35.54
CA ALA A 10 -14.11 16.87 36.61
C ALA A 10 -14.69 17.98 37.51
N THR A 11 -15.42 18.93 36.93
CA THR A 11 -16.05 20.04 37.66
C THR A 11 -17.16 19.56 38.58
N ALA A 12 -18.00 18.62 38.10
CA ALA A 12 -19.06 18.01 38.91
C ALA A 12 -18.48 17.23 40.10
N ARG A 13 -17.38 16.49 39.87
CA ARG A 13 -16.73 15.69 40.90
C ARG A 13 -15.96 16.53 41.93
N ASN A 14 -15.13 17.46 41.46
CA ASN A 14 -14.14 18.12 42.32
C ASN A 14 -14.65 19.41 42.95
N LYS A 15 -15.52 20.15 42.25
CA LYS A 15 -16.00 21.47 42.68
C LYS A 15 -17.50 21.48 43.00
N GLY A 16 -18.26 20.48 42.52
CA GLY A 16 -19.70 20.40 42.72
C GLY A 16 -20.52 21.43 41.94
N THR A 17 -19.89 22.25 41.09
CA THR A 17 -20.54 23.36 40.37
C THR A 17 -21.03 22.99 38.96
N CYS A 18 -21.01 21.70 38.61
CA CYS A 18 -21.58 21.19 37.37
C CYS A 18 -22.56 20.05 37.69
N ASN A 19 -23.73 20.08 37.06
CA ASN A 19 -24.80 19.11 37.31
C ASN A 19 -24.65 17.82 36.48
N ASN A 20 -23.62 17.73 35.63
CA ASN A 20 -23.38 16.52 34.84
C ASN A 20 -22.76 15.42 35.71
N ARG A 21 -23.59 14.46 36.12
CA ARG A 21 -23.20 13.29 36.91
C ARG A 21 -23.05 12.01 36.07
N LEU A 22 -23.16 12.13 34.75
CA LEU A 22 -22.96 11.00 33.85
C LEU A 22 -21.50 10.57 33.86
N ASN A 23 -21.32 9.29 33.63
CA ASN A 23 -20.02 8.68 33.42
C ASN A 23 -20.04 7.85 32.15
N ILE A 24 -18.87 7.70 31.54
CA ILE A 24 -18.67 6.90 30.34
C ILE A 24 -17.45 6.03 30.53
N ARG A 25 -17.54 4.77 30.09
CA ARG A 25 -16.37 3.91 30.07
C ARG A 25 -15.35 4.45 29.07
N ARG A 26 -14.10 4.43 29.47
CA ARG A 26 -12.98 4.91 28.65
C ARG A 26 -12.93 4.22 27.29
N ASP A 27 -13.00 2.90 27.28
CA ASP A 27 -12.93 2.10 26.06
C ASP A 27 -14.09 2.39 25.09
N ALA A 28 -15.31 2.54 25.60
CA ALA A 28 -16.47 2.91 24.80
C ALA A 28 -16.31 4.32 24.18
N LEU A 29 -15.81 5.28 24.96
CA LEU A 29 -15.53 6.62 24.45
C LEU A 29 -14.43 6.59 23.37
N GLU A 30 -13.32 5.92 23.64
CA GLU A 30 -12.18 5.82 22.72
C GLU A 30 -12.60 5.14 21.40
N ALA A 31 -13.37 4.05 21.46
CA ALA A 31 -13.91 3.39 20.27
C ALA A 31 -14.84 4.30 19.46
N SER A 32 -15.73 5.06 20.12
CA SER A 32 -16.62 6.00 19.46
C SER A 32 -15.86 7.15 18.80
N VAL A 33 -14.81 7.67 19.44
CA VAL A 33 -13.97 8.75 18.89
C VAL A 33 -13.21 8.25 17.67
N LEU A 34 -12.57 7.08 17.76
CA LEU A 34 -11.83 6.51 16.63
C LEU A 34 -12.75 6.19 15.45
N SER A 35 -13.95 5.68 15.71
CA SER A 35 -14.98 5.45 14.68
C SER A 35 -15.45 6.76 14.02
N GLY A 36 -15.68 7.80 14.83
CA GLY A 36 -16.04 9.12 14.33
C GLY A 36 -14.93 9.74 13.48
N LEU A 37 -13.68 9.63 13.91
CA LEU A 37 -12.53 10.07 13.12
C LEU A 37 -12.44 9.26 11.82
N HIS A 38 -12.52 7.93 11.85
CA HIS A 38 -12.53 7.13 10.63
C HIS A 38 -13.64 7.55 9.65
N THR A 39 -14.84 7.82 10.16
CA THR A 39 -16.02 8.17 9.35
C THR A 39 -15.97 9.59 8.80
N HIS A 40 -15.43 10.54 9.57
CA HIS A 40 -15.53 11.98 9.26
C HIS A 40 -14.20 12.62 8.85
N LEU A 41 -13.07 11.95 9.05
CA LEU A 41 -11.74 12.46 8.69
C LEU A 41 -11.36 12.12 7.24
N MET A 42 -12.18 11.35 6.53
CA MET A 42 -12.09 11.20 5.08
C MET A 42 -13.31 11.86 4.44
N GLU A 43 -13.07 12.91 3.65
CA GLU A 43 -14.09 13.39 2.71
C GLU A 43 -14.26 12.30 1.64
N PRO A 44 -15.43 11.63 1.55
CA PRO A 44 -15.58 10.44 0.71
C PRO A 44 -15.26 10.70 -0.76
N GLU A 45 -15.55 11.92 -1.23
CA GLU A 45 -15.26 12.35 -2.60
C GLU A 45 -13.76 12.47 -2.87
N LEU A 46 -12.99 13.07 -1.96
CA LEU A 46 -11.53 13.18 -2.09
C LEU A 46 -10.86 11.81 -1.98
N PHE A 47 -11.37 10.93 -1.12
CA PHE A 47 -10.83 9.57 -0.99
C PHE A 47 -11.14 8.72 -2.24
N ARG A 48 -12.33 8.86 -2.82
CA ARG A 48 -12.71 8.22 -4.08
C ARG A 48 -11.82 8.68 -5.23
N GLU A 49 -11.59 9.98 -5.34
CA GLU A 49 -10.69 10.57 -6.34
C GLU A 49 -9.26 10.04 -6.15
N PHE A 50 -8.76 10.01 -4.92
CA PHE A 50 -7.46 9.43 -4.59
C PHE A 50 -7.35 7.96 -5.01
N CYS A 51 -8.34 7.12 -4.69
CA CYS A 51 -8.33 5.71 -5.07
C CYS A 51 -8.31 5.52 -6.60
N GLN A 52 -9.04 6.37 -7.35
CA GLN A 52 -9.05 6.33 -8.81
C GLN A 52 -7.67 6.67 -9.40
N GLU A 53 -7.09 7.79 -9.00
CA GLU A 53 -5.77 8.21 -9.51
C GLU A 53 -4.64 7.29 -9.04
N PHE A 54 -4.70 6.79 -7.80
CA PHE A 54 -3.75 5.78 -7.31
C PHE A 54 -3.80 4.49 -8.15
N THR A 55 -5.00 3.99 -8.45
CA THR A 55 -5.19 2.79 -9.27
C THR A 55 -4.65 3.00 -10.68
N ARG A 56 -4.93 4.18 -11.26
CA ARG A 56 -4.44 4.57 -12.58
C ARG A 56 -2.91 4.57 -12.63
N GLU A 57 -2.25 5.20 -11.66
CA GLU A 57 -0.79 5.31 -11.64
C GLU A 57 -0.10 3.96 -11.40
N VAL A 58 -0.64 3.14 -10.50
CA VAL A 58 -0.11 1.78 -10.26
C VAL A 58 -0.23 0.92 -11.53
N ASN A 59 -1.33 1.04 -12.26
CA ASN A 59 -1.49 0.33 -13.53
C ASN A 59 -0.52 0.84 -14.61
N ARG A 60 -0.29 2.16 -14.69
CA ARG A 60 0.71 2.74 -15.61
C ARG A 60 2.10 2.18 -15.34
N LEU A 61 2.54 2.22 -14.07
CA LEU A 61 3.84 1.69 -13.65
C LEU A 61 3.98 0.18 -13.91
N ARG A 62 2.88 -0.59 -13.76
CA ARG A 62 2.88 -2.02 -14.10
C ARG A 62 3.08 -2.26 -15.60
N ILE A 63 2.43 -1.46 -16.45
CA ILE A 63 2.58 -1.57 -17.90
C ILE A 63 4.00 -1.20 -18.33
N GLU A 64 4.54 -0.09 -17.79
CA GLU A 64 5.93 0.34 -18.06
C GLU A 64 6.93 -0.77 -17.71
N ARG A 65 6.80 -1.38 -16.51
CA ARG A 65 7.65 -2.52 -16.11
C ARG A 65 7.46 -3.75 -16.99
N GLY A 66 6.25 -3.99 -17.49
CA GLY A 66 5.97 -5.12 -18.38
C GLY A 66 6.66 -4.99 -19.74
N ALA A 67 6.74 -3.77 -20.28
CA ALA A 67 7.41 -3.50 -21.55
C ALA A 67 8.92 -3.82 -21.49
N ASP A 68 9.57 -3.50 -20.37
CA ASP A 68 10.99 -3.80 -20.16
C ASP A 68 11.27 -5.31 -20.15
N ILE A 69 10.39 -6.11 -19.54
CA ILE A 69 10.53 -7.58 -19.49
C ILE A 69 10.47 -8.17 -20.90
N GLU A 70 9.53 -7.72 -21.73
CA GLU A 70 9.40 -8.21 -23.10
C GLU A 70 10.57 -7.78 -24.00
N ALA A 71 11.13 -6.58 -23.78
CA ALA A 71 12.34 -6.16 -24.45
C ALA A 71 13.55 -7.03 -24.05
N GLN A 72 13.72 -7.28 -22.75
CA GLN A 72 14.78 -8.14 -22.22
C GLN A 72 14.68 -9.58 -22.74
N ARG A 73 13.47 -10.14 -22.84
CA ARG A 73 13.24 -11.48 -23.41
C ARG A 73 13.69 -11.57 -24.87
N ARG A 74 13.36 -10.57 -25.70
CA ARG A 74 13.81 -10.54 -27.10
C ARG A 74 15.32 -10.46 -27.23
N GLU A 75 15.96 -9.68 -26.38
CA GLU A 75 17.42 -9.56 -26.38
C GLU A 75 18.10 -10.85 -25.94
N LEU A 76 17.52 -11.56 -24.96
CA LEU A 76 17.98 -12.88 -24.56
C LEU A 76 17.89 -13.88 -25.72
N GLU A 77 16.74 -14.00 -26.37
CA GLU A 77 16.56 -14.90 -27.54
C GLU A 77 17.56 -14.59 -28.66
N ARG A 78 17.85 -13.31 -28.90
CA ARG A 78 18.83 -12.90 -29.91
C ARG A 78 20.23 -13.37 -29.53
N THR A 79 20.63 -13.13 -28.28
CA THR A 79 21.93 -13.51 -27.75
C THR A 79 22.14 -15.03 -27.82
N GLU A 80 21.11 -15.80 -27.47
CA GLU A 80 21.13 -17.28 -27.58
C GLU A 80 21.36 -17.74 -29.03
N ARG A 81 20.67 -17.14 -30.01
CA ARG A 81 20.88 -17.47 -31.44
C ARG A 81 22.28 -17.10 -31.93
N GLU A 82 22.84 -15.99 -31.44
CA GLU A 82 24.20 -15.58 -31.79
C GLU A 82 25.24 -16.53 -31.18
N LEU A 83 25.02 -16.99 -29.94
CA LEU A 83 25.84 -18.00 -29.29
C LEU A 83 25.80 -19.34 -30.06
N ASP A 84 24.62 -19.80 -30.46
CA ASP A 84 24.47 -21.03 -31.25
C ASP A 84 25.23 -20.96 -32.57
N LYS A 85 25.13 -19.82 -33.28
CA LYS A 85 25.88 -19.60 -34.52
C LYS A 85 27.38 -19.62 -34.31
N ALA A 86 27.87 -18.99 -33.25
CA ALA A 86 29.29 -18.99 -32.92
C ALA A 86 29.79 -20.41 -32.61
N ILE A 87 29.01 -21.18 -31.84
CA ILE A 87 29.32 -22.59 -31.55
C ILE A 87 29.36 -23.41 -32.85
N GLN A 88 28.36 -23.26 -33.73
CA GLN A 88 28.35 -23.98 -35.01
C GLN A 88 29.56 -23.63 -35.88
N ALA A 89 29.93 -22.35 -35.98
CA ALA A 89 31.11 -21.94 -36.74
C ALA A 89 32.40 -22.54 -36.18
N ILE A 90 32.54 -22.60 -34.84
CA ILE A 90 33.68 -23.27 -34.20
C ILE A 90 33.67 -24.76 -34.55
N LEU A 91 32.52 -25.44 -34.42
CA LEU A 91 32.40 -26.87 -34.72
C LEU A 91 32.71 -27.19 -36.19
N GLU A 92 32.34 -26.32 -37.13
CA GLU A 92 32.70 -26.44 -38.55
C GLU A 92 34.20 -26.33 -38.76
N VAL A 93 34.85 -25.32 -38.19
CA VAL A 93 36.32 -25.16 -38.27
C VAL A 93 37.08 -26.37 -37.70
N TYR A 94 36.60 -26.94 -36.60
CA TYR A 94 37.19 -28.17 -36.05
C TYR A 94 36.98 -29.38 -36.96
N ARG A 95 35.84 -29.48 -37.65
CA ARG A 95 35.54 -30.56 -38.60
C ARG A 95 36.41 -30.51 -39.85
N GLU A 96 36.68 -29.31 -40.36
CA GLU A 96 37.53 -29.10 -41.56
C GLU A 96 39.02 -29.34 -41.31
N ARG A 97 39.45 -29.35 -40.04
CA ARG A 97 40.84 -29.55 -39.62
C ARG A 97 41.19 -30.98 -39.20
N SER A 98 40.20 -31.88 -39.12
CA SER A 98 40.38 -33.29 -38.77
C SER A 98 40.26 -34.18 -39.99
#